data_AF-A0AAW3ANM1-F1
#
_entry.id   AF-A0AAW3ANM1-F1
#
_cell.length_a   1.000
_cell.length_b   1.000
_cell.length_c   1.000
_cell.angle_alpha   90.00
_cell.angle_beta   90.00
_cell.angle_gamma   90.00
#
_symmetry.space_group_name_H-M   'P 1'
#
loop_
_entity.id
_entity.type
_entity.pdbx_description
1 polymer ?
#
loop_
_entity_poly.entity_id
_entity_poly.type
_entity_poly.pdbx_seq_one_letter_code
_entity_poly.pdbx_strand_id
1 'polypeptide(L)'
;MSGLELIALVPIGIAGWKLFQKLGDQQNLIAQHELTINRQKEMLDSIVNADRASLLKSPFHLAVAAGTLVLAGTVTYKSWTLTKSPTIRPPPNYEPTQSTFDAEQCVICLENCKDTVFLPCRHLCTCWSCASRIGNNSCPTCRAPLEAMQFVYQQ
;
A
#
# COMPACT_ATOMS: atom_id res chain seq x y z
N MET A 1 14.97 -63.70 -12.97
CA MET A 1 14.85 -62.22 -13.00
C MET A 1 16.24 -61.67 -13.28
N SER A 2 16.42 -61.05 -14.44
CA SER A 2 17.72 -60.75 -15.07
C SER A 2 18.49 -59.66 -14.34
N GLY A 3 19.81 -59.86 -14.13
CA GLY A 3 20.68 -58.92 -13.41
C GLY A 3 20.77 -57.50 -13.99
N LEU A 4 20.24 -57.26 -15.19
CA LEU A 4 20.14 -55.94 -15.82
C LEU A 4 19.08 -55.04 -15.16
N GLU A 5 18.02 -55.60 -14.55
CA GLU A 5 16.98 -54.80 -13.87
C GLU A 5 17.46 -54.19 -12.55
N LEU A 6 18.41 -54.83 -11.87
CA LEU A 6 19.01 -54.32 -10.64
C LEU A 6 19.86 -53.07 -10.90
N ILE A 7 20.56 -53.01 -12.04
CA ILE A 7 21.41 -51.86 -12.40
C ILE A 7 20.55 -50.64 -12.74
N ALA A 8 19.37 -50.84 -13.33
CA ALA A 8 18.46 -49.76 -13.71
C ALA A 8 17.78 -49.07 -12.52
N LEU A 9 17.69 -49.73 -11.35
CA LEU A 9 17.06 -49.19 -10.15
C LEU A 9 18.04 -48.37 -9.27
N VAL A 10 19.35 -48.54 -9.44
CA VAL A 10 20.37 -47.81 -8.67
C VAL A 10 20.27 -46.28 -8.84
N PRO A 11 20.14 -45.73 -10.07
CA PRO A 11 20.00 -44.28 -10.25
C PRO A 11 18.71 -43.72 -9.64
N ILE A 12 17.61 -44.49 -9.71
CA ILE A 12 16.31 -44.13 -9.13
C ILE A 12 16.40 -44.12 -7.60
N GLY A 13 17.09 -45.10 -7.00
CA GLY A 13 17.35 -45.15 -5.57
C GLY A 13 18.20 -43.97 -5.07
N ILE A 14 19.25 -43.60 -5.82
CA ILE A 14 20.10 -42.44 -5.49
C ILE A 14 19.31 -41.13 -5.62
N ALA A 15 18.51 -40.98 -6.67
CA ALA A 15 17.66 -39.80 -6.85
C ALA A 15 16.59 -39.70 -5.76
N GLY A 16 15.98 -40.82 -5.37
CA GLY A 16 15.02 -40.91 -4.26
C GLY A 16 15.66 -40.54 -2.91
N TRP A 17 16.87 -41.05 -2.63
CA TRP A 17 17.64 -40.68 -1.44
C TRP A 17 17.91 -39.17 -1.41
N LYS A 18 18.41 -38.60 -2.52
CA LYS A 18 18.76 -37.17 -2.59
C LYS A 18 17.53 -36.28 -2.44
N LEU A 19 16.38 -36.70 -2.95
CA LEU A 19 15.10 -36.00 -2.76
C LEU A 19 14.66 -36.08 -1.28
N PHE A 20 14.78 -37.24 -0.65
CA PHE A 20 14.46 -37.40 0.77
C PHE A 20 15.35 -36.54 1.68
N GLN A 21 16.66 -36.49 1.40
CA GLN A 21 17.58 -35.58 2.07
C GLN A 21 17.15 -34.12 1.90
N LYS A 22 16.85 -33.71 0.67
CA LYS A 22 16.42 -32.33 0.39
C LYS A 22 15.10 -31.98 1.09
N LEU A 23 14.16 -32.91 1.16
CA LEU A 23 12.91 -32.73 1.90
C LEU A 23 13.17 -32.59 3.41
N GLY A 24 14.07 -33.39 3.98
CA GLY A 24 14.51 -33.26 5.37
C GLY A 24 15.19 -31.93 5.67
N ASP A 25 16.08 -31.47 4.79
CA ASP A 25 16.76 -30.18 4.91
C ASP A 25 15.77 -29.02 4.85
N GLN A 26 14.79 -29.07 3.95
CA GLN A 26 13.72 -28.06 3.88
C GLN A 26 12.85 -28.04 5.13
N GLN A 27 12.48 -29.21 5.67
CA GLN A 27 11.73 -29.29 6.93
C GLN A 27 12.50 -28.72 8.12
N ASN A 28 13.82 -28.96 8.18
CA ASN A 28 14.66 -28.41 9.24
C ASN A 28 14.78 -26.88 9.15
N LEU A 29 14.89 -26.32 7.94
CA LEU A 29 14.89 -24.88 7.71
C LEU A 29 13.56 -24.24 8.15
N ILE A 30 12.42 -24.85 7.81
CA ILE A 30 11.10 -24.36 8.22
C ILE A 30 11.01 -24.33 9.76
N ALA A 31 11.42 -25.42 10.43
CA ALA A 31 11.44 -25.47 11.89
C ALA A 31 12.34 -24.39 12.52
N GLN A 32 13.50 -24.09 11.93
CA GLN A 32 14.37 -23.01 12.40
C GLN A 32 13.73 -21.61 12.24
N HIS A 33 13.04 -21.37 11.13
CA HIS A 33 12.33 -20.11 10.92
C HIS A 33 11.18 -19.94 11.93
N GLU A 34 10.41 -21.00 12.20
CA GLU A 34 9.34 -20.97 13.20
C GLU A 34 9.86 -20.65 14.60
N LEU A 35 10.98 -21.25 15.02
CA LEU A 35 11.61 -20.94 16.30
C LEU A 35 12.06 -19.47 16.39
N THR A 36 12.61 -18.94 15.30
CA THR A 36 13.05 -17.54 15.23
C THR A 36 11.87 -16.58 15.34
N ILE A 37 10.78 -16.86 14.62
CA ILE A 37 9.53 -16.10 14.67
C ILE A 37 8.96 -16.10 16.09
N ASN A 38 8.91 -17.27 16.73
CA ASN A 38 8.38 -17.40 18.09
C ASN A 38 9.23 -16.65 19.11
N ARG A 39 10.56 -16.74 19.01
CA ARG A 39 11.47 -15.95 19.86
C ARG A 39 11.29 -14.43 19.66
N GLN A 40 11.14 -13.98 18.42
CA GLN A 40 10.88 -12.57 18.12
C GLN A 40 9.52 -12.12 18.69
N LYS A 41 8.50 -12.96 18.62
CA LYS A 41 7.19 -12.70 19.21
C LYS A 41 7.27 -12.57 20.74
N GLU A 42 7.97 -13.46 21.41
CA GLU A 42 8.18 -13.39 22.87
C GLU A 42 8.93 -12.11 23.28
N MET A 43 9.98 -11.75 22.54
CA MET A 43 10.69 -10.48 22.75
C MET A 43 9.76 -9.27 22.57
N LEU A 44 8.95 -9.25 21.50
CA LEU A 44 8.00 -8.17 21.24
C LEU A 44 6.94 -8.09 22.35
N ASP A 45 6.39 -9.22 22.77
CA ASP A 45 5.37 -9.29 23.83
C ASP A 45 5.96 -8.84 25.17
N SER A 46 7.24 -9.13 25.45
CA SER A 46 7.94 -8.63 26.65
C SER A 46 8.09 -7.11 26.66
N ILE A 47 8.43 -6.49 25.51
CA ILE A 47 8.57 -5.04 25.38
C ILE A 47 7.20 -4.38 25.56
N VAL A 48 6.19 -4.87 24.84
CA VAL A 48 4.82 -4.31 24.88
C VAL A 48 4.21 -4.41 26.29
N ASN A 49 4.41 -5.53 26.99
CA ASN A 49 3.86 -5.71 28.33
C ASN A 49 4.66 -4.97 29.43
N ALA A 50 5.98 -4.80 29.27
CA ALA A 50 6.80 -3.99 30.18
C ALA A 50 6.36 -2.51 30.18
N ASP A 51 6.02 -1.98 29.00
CA ASP A 51 5.47 -0.62 28.87
C ASP A 51 4.08 -0.51 29.51
N ARG A 52 3.21 -1.52 29.37
CA ARG A 52 1.87 -1.51 30.02
C ARG A 52 1.96 -1.57 31.54
N ALA A 53 2.91 -2.31 32.11
CA ALA A 53 3.05 -2.48 33.56
C ALA A 53 3.67 -1.28 34.28
N SER A 54 4.51 -0.50 33.58
CA SER A 54 5.16 0.71 34.11
C SER A 54 4.27 1.95 34.04
N LEU A 55 3.37 2.02 33.05
CA LEU A 55 2.45 3.17 32.88
C LEU A 55 1.32 3.26 33.91
N LEU A 56 0.97 2.17 34.59
CA LEU A 56 -0.20 2.14 35.49
C LEU A 56 0.09 2.46 36.97
N LYS A 57 1.35 2.61 37.40
CA LYS A 57 1.70 2.59 38.84
C LYS A 57 2.29 3.88 39.42
N SER A 58 2.36 4.99 38.68
CA SER A 58 2.93 6.25 39.21
C SER A 58 2.03 7.46 38.96
N PRO A 59 1.79 8.32 39.97
CA PRO A 59 0.95 9.52 39.83
C PRO A 59 1.53 10.54 38.84
N PHE A 60 2.84 10.48 38.58
CA PHE A 60 3.50 11.27 37.54
C PHE A 60 3.07 10.84 36.12
N HIS A 61 2.77 9.55 35.94
CA HIS A 61 2.38 9.00 34.64
C HIS A 61 0.94 9.28 34.26
N LEU A 62 0.04 9.61 35.19
CA LEU A 62 -1.33 10.05 34.84
C LEU A 62 -1.33 11.45 34.20
N ALA A 63 -0.50 12.37 34.70
CA ALA A 63 -0.31 13.68 34.12
C ALA A 63 0.40 13.59 32.75
N VAL A 64 1.42 12.73 32.65
CA VAL A 64 2.10 12.45 31.38
C VAL A 64 1.17 11.73 30.40
N ALA A 65 0.33 10.79 30.84
CA ALA A 65 -0.64 10.08 29.99
C ALA A 65 -1.71 11.03 29.44
N ALA A 66 -2.18 12.00 30.23
CA ALA A 66 -3.07 13.06 29.72
C ALA A 66 -2.34 13.91 28.66
N GLY A 67 -1.08 14.27 28.89
CA GLY A 67 -0.24 14.99 27.92
C GLY A 67 0.09 14.19 26.66
N THR A 68 0.35 12.89 26.78
CA THR A 68 0.64 11.99 25.66
C THR A 68 -0.61 11.53 24.93
N LEU A 69 -1.81 11.56 25.53
CA LEU A 69 -3.07 11.37 24.82
C LEU A 69 -3.45 12.61 24.01
N VAL A 70 -3.14 13.82 24.50
CA VAL A 70 -3.25 15.04 23.70
C VAL A 70 -2.22 15.03 22.57
N LEU A 71 -0.96 14.67 22.84
CA LEU A 71 0.06 14.56 21.80
C LEU A 71 -0.20 13.40 20.83
N ALA A 72 -0.55 12.21 21.29
CA ALA A 72 -0.93 11.08 20.43
C ALA A 72 -2.24 11.33 19.70
N GLY A 73 -3.19 12.04 20.32
CA GLY A 73 -4.38 12.56 19.67
C GLY A 73 -4.02 13.54 18.55
N THR A 74 -3.09 14.47 18.77
CA THR A 74 -2.57 15.35 17.72
C THR A 74 -1.70 14.62 16.70
N VAL A 75 -0.95 13.58 17.07
CA VAL A 75 -0.08 12.81 16.17
C VAL A 75 -0.93 11.90 15.28
N THR A 76 -1.93 11.21 15.84
CA THR A 76 -2.89 10.40 15.07
C THR A 76 -3.85 11.28 14.27
N TYR A 77 -4.30 12.42 14.80
CA TYR A 77 -5.05 13.43 14.03
C TYR A 77 -4.21 14.00 12.88
N LYS A 78 -2.93 14.29 13.11
CA LYS A 78 -1.99 14.76 12.07
C LYS A 78 -1.67 13.66 11.07
N SER A 79 -1.55 12.40 11.48
CA SER A 79 -1.43 11.25 10.57
C SER A 79 -2.69 11.06 9.73
N TRP A 80 -3.88 11.28 10.29
CA TRP A 80 -5.15 11.22 9.58
C TRP A 80 -5.35 12.39 8.61
N THR A 81 -4.81 13.58 8.89
CA THR A 81 -4.77 14.68 7.91
C THR A 81 -3.69 14.52 6.85
N LEU A 82 -2.62 13.75 7.13
CA LEU A 82 -1.55 13.44 6.17
C LEU A 82 -1.93 12.37 5.14
N THR A 83 -2.96 11.55 5.38
CA THR A 83 -3.49 10.62 4.37
C THR A 83 -4.47 11.29 3.42
N LYS A 84 -4.96 12.50 3.71
CA LYS A 84 -5.65 13.31 2.70
C LYS A 84 -4.62 13.75 1.66
N SER A 85 -4.64 13.09 0.51
CA SER A 85 -3.83 13.49 -0.63
C SER A 85 -4.07 14.97 -0.91
N PRO A 86 -3.04 15.82 -0.96
CA PRO A 86 -3.21 17.23 -1.24
C PRO A 86 -3.94 17.39 -2.58
N THR A 87 -5.09 18.06 -2.58
CA THR A 87 -5.73 18.43 -3.84
C THR A 87 -4.89 19.54 -4.46
N ILE A 88 -4.06 19.21 -5.45
CA ILE A 88 -3.35 20.20 -6.25
C ILE A 88 -4.42 20.92 -7.07
N ARG A 89 -4.55 22.23 -6.87
CA ARG A 89 -5.45 23.10 -7.65
C ARG A 89 -4.65 23.77 -8.77
N PRO A 90 -5.32 24.24 -9.83
CA PRO A 90 -4.66 25.03 -10.86
C PRO A 90 -4.20 26.38 -10.29
N PRO A 91 -3.28 27.08 -10.98
CA PRO A 91 -2.84 28.41 -10.58
C PRO A 91 -4.02 29.41 -10.50
N PRO A 92 -3.90 30.52 -9.74
CA PRO A 92 -4.98 31.50 -9.57
C PRO A 92 -5.52 32.08 -10.89
N ASN A 93 -4.67 32.17 -11.92
CA ASN A 93 -5.02 32.61 -13.27
C ASN A 93 -5.07 31.41 -14.22
N TYR A 94 -5.88 30.41 -13.85
CA TYR A 94 -6.09 29.24 -14.70
C TYR A 94 -6.84 29.62 -15.97
N GLU A 95 -6.18 29.48 -17.10
CA GLU A 95 -6.82 29.46 -18.41
C GLU A 95 -6.66 28.05 -18.99
N PRO A 96 -7.76 27.41 -19.45
CA PRO A 96 -7.67 26.12 -20.12
C PRO A 96 -6.85 26.24 -21.41
N THR A 97 -5.81 25.42 -21.53
CA THR A 97 -5.05 25.30 -22.77
C THR A 97 -5.90 24.58 -23.82
N GLN A 98 -6.00 25.13 -25.03
CA GLN A 98 -6.65 24.45 -26.14
C GLN A 98 -5.81 23.27 -26.64
N SER A 99 -6.46 22.16 -26.93
CA SER A 99 -5.81 20.97 -27.48
C SER A 99 -5.49 21.14 -28.96
N THR A 100 -4.31 20.69 -29.37
CA THR A 100 -3.91 20.59 -30.79
C THR A 100 -4.22 19.21 -31.37
N PHE A 101 -4.29 18.17 -30.53
CA PHE A 101 -4.55 16.79 -30.92
C PHE A 101 -5.74 16.19 -30.18
N ASP A 102 -6.53 15.34 -30.86
CA ASP A 102 -7.68 14.64 -30.28
C ASP A 102 -7.30 13.79 -29.07
N ALA A 103 -6.09 13.22 -29.07
CA ALA A 103 -5.57 12.41 -27.97
C ALA A 103 -5.37 13.22 -26.67
N GLU A 104 -5.33 14.55 -26.72
CA GLU A 104 -5.15 15.44 -25.57
C GLU A 104 -6.45 16.09 -25.11
N GLN A 105 -7.51 16.02 -25.91
CA GLN A 105 -8.80 16.63 -25.63
C GLN A 105 -9.47 16.10 -24.38
N CYS A 106 -10.05 17.02 -23.61
CA CYS A 106 -11.02 16.74 -22.56
C CYS A 106 -12.22 15.99 -23.14
N VAL A 107 -12.58 14.84 -22.56
CA VAL A 107 -13.69 14.01 -23.06
C VAL A 107 -15.07 14.66 -22.91
N ILE A 108 -15.15 15.82 -22.23
CA ILE A 108 -16.40 16.55 -21.97
C ILE A 108 -16.56 17.72 -22.96
N CYS A 109 -15.59 18.64 -23.02
CA CYS A 109 -15.70 19.81 -23.91
C CYS A 109 -15.11 19.60 -25.30
N LEU A 110 -14.27 18.58 -25.49
CA LEU A 110 -13.58 18.26 -26.74
C LEU A 110 -12.75 19.42 -27.32
N GLU A 111 -12.37 20.39 -26.49
CA GLU A 111 -11.68 21.62 -26.90
C GLU A 111 -10.39 21.87 -26.13
N ASN A 112 -10.41 21.63 -24.82
CA ASN A 112 -9.30 21.93 -23.92
C ASN A 112 -8.47 20.68 -23.61
N CYS A 113 -7.18 20.84 -23.36
CA CYS A 113 -6.28 19.80 -22.90
C CYS A 113 -6.70 19.20 -21.57
N LYS A 114 -6.42 17.91 -21.38
CA LYS A 114 -6.65 17.20 -20.11
C LYS A 114 -5.61 17.63 -19.08
N ASP A 115 -6.03 18.25 -18.00
CA ASP A 115 -5.13 18.72 -16.93
C ASP A 115 -5.57 18.27 -15.53
N THR A 116 -6.56 17.37 -15.46
CA THR A 116 -7.15 16.94 -14.20
C THR A 116 -7.20 15.42 -14.07
N VAL A 117 -6.60 14.91 -12.99
CA VAL A 117 -6.57 13.49 -12.62
C VAL A 117 -7.61 13.20 -11.54
N PHE A 118 -8.39 12.14 -11.73
CA PHE A 118 -9.37 11.65 -10.74
C PHE A 118 -8.78 10.62 -9.80
N LEU A 119 -9.03 10.72 -8.49
CA LEU A 119 -8.63 9.75 -7.47
C LEU A 119 -9.84 8.94 -6.96
N PRO A 120 -9.67 7.64 -6.68
CA PRO A 120 -8.41 6.88 -6.66
C PRO A 120 -7.99 6.27 -8.01
N CYS A 121 -8.84 6.34 -9.04
CA CYS A 121 -8.63 5.60 -10.30
C CYS A 121 -7.50 6.12 -11.21
N ARG A 122 -6.99 7.33 -10.96
CA ARG A 122 -5.89 8.01 -11.68
C ARG A 122 -6.12 8.24 -13.18
N HIS A 123 -7.37 8.34 -13.62
CA HIS A 123 -7.66 8.69 -15.01
C HIS A 123 -7.48 10.19 -15.23
N LEU A 124 -6.64 10.54 -16.20
CA LEU A 124 -6.51 11.88 -16.78
C LEU A 124 -7.41 11.94 -18.01
N CYS A 125 -8.60 12.53 -17.88
CA CYS A 125 -9.59 12.51 -18.97
C CYS A 125 -10.32 13.84 -19.19
N THR A 126 -10.16 14.83 -18.31
CA THR A 126 -10.88 16.11 -18.40
C THR A 126 -9.95 17.29 -18.13
N CYS A 127 -10.33 18.47 -18.64
CA CYS A 127 -9.81 19.74 -18.14
C CYS A 127 -10.46 20.10 -16.78
N TRP A 128 -9.84 21.03 -16.04
CA TRP A 128 -10.25 21.40 -14.69
C TRP A 128 -11.62 22.11 -14.67
N SER A 129 -11.88 22.93 -15.69
CA SER A 129 -13.17 23.62 -15.84
C SER A 129 -14.33 22.64 -16.02
N CYS A 130 -14.12 21.51 -16.70
CA CYS A 130 -15.11 20.44 -16.82
C CYS A 130 -15.16 19.57 -15.57
N ALA A 131 -14.01 19.17 -15.02
CA ALA A 131 -13.93 18.32 -13.83
C ALA A 131 -14.69 18.92 -12.63
N SER A 132 -14.55 20.23 -12.42
CA SER A 132 -15.23 20.96 -11.34
C SER A 132 -16.75 21.03 -11.45
N ARG A 133 -17.32 20.67 -12.61
CA ARG A 133 -18.77 20.69 -12.87
C ARG A 133 -19.41 19.29 -12.83
N ILE A 134 -18.63 18.25 -12.57
CA ILE A 134 -19.14 16.87 -12.52
C ILE A 134 -20.00 16.70 -11.26
N GLY A 135 -21.32 16.62 -11.42
CA GLY A 135 -22.27 16.51 -10.31
C GLY A 135 -22.46 15.10 -9.75
N ASN A 136 -22.08 14.05 -10.50
CA ASN A 136 -22.29 12.65 -10.08
C ASN A 136 -21.13 12.08 -9.23
N ASN A 137 -20.10 12.89 -8.93
CA ASN A 137 -18.91 12.50 -8.16
C ASN A 137 -18.31 11.16 -8.62
N SER A 138 -18.17 10.96 -9.94
CA SER A 138 -17.58 9.74 -10.50
C SER A 138 -16.67 10.06 -11.69
N CYS A 139 -15.67 9.20 -11.93
CA CYS A 139 -14.78 9.33 -13.07
C CYS A 139 -15.53 9.10 -14.40
N PRO A 140 -15.45 10.01 -15.40
CA PRO A 140 -16.12 9.82 -16.70
C PRO A 140 -15.68 8.56 -17.47
N THR A 141 -14.42 8.15 -17.30
CA THR A 141 -13.86 7.00 -18.04
C THR A 141 -14.23 5.66 -17.41
N CYS A 142 -14.10 5.51 -16.10
CA CYS A 142 -14.24 4.21 -15.41
C CYS A 142 -15.38 4.15 -14.41
N ARG A 143 -16.09 5.25 -14.17
CA ARG A 143 -17.21 5.38 -13.23
C ARG A 143 -16.86 5.08 -11.76
N ALA A 144 -15.58 4.96 -11.43
CA ALA A 144 -15.14 4.85 -10.05
C ALA A 144 -15.60 6.08 -9.24
N PRO A 145 -15.97 5.91 -7.96
CA PRO A 145 -16.35 7.02 -7.09
C PRO A 145 -15.17 7.98 -6.92
N LEU A 146 -15.49 9.27 -6.91
CA LEU A 146 -14.52 10.36 -6.85
C LEU A 146 -14.26 10.73 -5.38
N GLU A 147 -13.03 10.48 -4.91
CA GLU A 147 -12.59 10.90 -3.58
C GLU A 147 -11.93 12.28 -3.62
N ALA A 148 -11.16 12.53 -4.68
CA ALA A 148 -10.45 13.78 -4.90
C ALA A 148 -10.11 13.95 -6.39
N MET A 149 -9.73 15.17 -6.78
CA MET A 149 -9.14 15.47 -8.07
C MET A 149 -7.89 16.33 -7.91
N GLN A 150 -6.95 16.16 -8.82
CA GLN A 150 -5.67 16.87 -8.79
C GLN A 150 -5.36 17.45 -10.17
N PHE A 151 -4.98 18.73 -10.17
CA PHE A 151 -4.46 19.41 -11.33
C PHE A 151 -3.04 18.93 -11.66
N VAL A 152 -2.75 18.72 -12.94
CA VAL A 152 -1.45 18.29 -13.46
C VAL A 152 -1.03 19.18 -14.63
N TYR A 153 0.23 19.57 -14.66
CA TYR A 153 0.81 20.27 -15.81
C TYR A 153 1.20 19.23 -16.86
N GLN A 154 0.62 19.33 -18.05
CA GLN A 154 1.09 18.57 -19.21
C GLN A 154 2.35 19.27 -19.76
N GLN A 155 3.43 18.51 -19.93
CA GLN A 155 4.69 18.97 -20.53
C GLN A 155 4.67 18.81 -22.03
#